data_AF-G7Z2U2-F1
#
_entry.id   AF-G7Z2U2-F1
#
_cell.length_a   1.000
_cell.length_b   1.000
_cell.length_c   1.000
_cell.angle_alpha   90.00
_cell.angle_beta   90.00
_cell.angle_gamma   90.00
#
_symmetry.space_group_name_H-M   'P 1'
#
loop_
_entity.id
_entity.type
_entity.pdbx_description
1 polymer ?
#
loop_
_entity_poly.entity_id
_entity_poly.type
_entity_poly.pdbx_seq_one_letter_code
_entity_poly.pdbx_strand_id
1 'polypeptide(L)'
;MSGFEARLPVAGLLCGLLLAGVPPALAGALERTEPGHLPPPQPGSDLPIAPPIVQFPLPPQWMTIRSKEDWRKAGKFEKELSRDCAALRFTEITPLRFRAYFNGEVLGVAFGHGLNLNDPDRKADRKKIYLFRNGDSTACTVQSMDNKDPRVNPAGDRAGTPAAGGFQKY
;
A
#
# COMPACT_ATOMS: atom_id res chain seq x y z
N MET A 1 -63.59 12.74 -28.42
CA MET A 1 -62.56 13.80 -28.24
C MET A 1 -61.25 13.15 -28.69
N SER A 2 -60.81 13.32 -29.95
CA SER A 2 -60.03 14.47 -30.47
C SER A 2 -58.73 14.66 -29.66
N GLY A 3 -57.50 14.65 -30.19
CA GLY A 3 -56.99 14.49 -31.55
C GLY A 3 -55.46 14.74 -31.55
N PHE A 4 -54.81 14.29 -32.63
CA PHE A 4 -53.55 14.67 -33.29
C PHE A 4 -52.58 15.75 -32.74
N GLU A 5 -51.29 15.43 -32.88
CA GLU A 5 -50.10 16.25 -33.28
C GLU A 5 -49.84 17.67 -32.72
N ALA A 6 -48.58 17.90 -32.29
CA ALA A 6 -47.75 19.05 -32.70
C ALA A 6 -46.27 18.79 -32.31
N ARG A 7 -45.40 18.41 -33.26
CA ARG A 7 -44.52 19.26 -34.09
C ARG A 7 -43.25 19.78 -33.39
N LEU A 8 -42.13 19.16 -33.79
CA LEU A 8 -40.80 19.76 -33.86
C LEU A 8 -40.82 21.12 -34.56
N PRO A 9 -39.83 21.99 -34.27
CA PRO A 9 -39.10 22.64 -35.33
C PRO A 9 -37.62 22.24 -35.35
N VAL A 10 -37.21 21.88 -36.56
CA VAL A 10 -35.87 21.73 -37.10
C VAL A 10 -35.25 23.11 -37.38
N ALA A 11 -33.93 23.10 -37.61
CA ALA A 11 -33.05 24.19 -38.09
C ALA A 11 -32.45 25.01 -36.95
N GLY A 12 -31.14 25.17 -36.84
CA GLY A 12 -29.99 24.99 -37.72
C GLY A 12 -28.87 25.78 -37.02
N LEU A 13 -27.62 25.36 -37.02
CA LEU A 13 -26.69 25.65 -38.11
C LEU A 13 -25.36 24.98 -37.77
N LEU A 14 -24.73 24.43 -38.81
CA LEU A 14 -23.38 23.91 -38.77
C LEU A 14 -22.37 24.96 -38.27
N CYS A 15 -21.49 24.55 -37.36
CA CYS A 15 -20.11 25.00 -37.38
C CYS A 15 -19.22 23.79 -37.09
N GLY A 16 -18.80 23.13 -38.17
CA GLY A 16 -17.68 22.23 -38.13
C GLY A 16 -16.41 23.04 -37.85
N LEU A 17 -15.64 22.62 -36.86
CA LEU A 17 -14.21 22.87 -36.81
C LEU A 17 -13.56 21.61 -36.25
N LEU A 18 -13.17 20.78 -37.21
CA LEU A 18 -12.09 19.81 -37.09
C LEU A 18 -10.85 20.55 -36.57
N LEU A 19 -10.52 20.36 -35.30
CA LEU A 19 -9.17 20.49 -34.77
C LEU A 19 -8.82 19.10 -34.26
N ALA A 20 -8.38 18.25 -35.19
CA ALA A 20 -6.96 17.97 -35.37
C ALA A 20 -6.40 17.26 -34.14
N GLY A 21 -6.25 15.94 -34.28
CA GLY A 21 -5.63 15.09 -33.28
C GLY A 21 -4.29 15.64 -32.85
N VAL A 22 -4.18 15.93 -31.55
CA VAL A 22 -2.88 16.08 -30.91
C VAL A 22 -2.41 14.67 -30.62
N PRO A 23 -1.38 14.15 -31.28
CA PRO A 23 -0.79 12.89 -30.85
C PRO A 23 -0.25 13.11 -29.43
N PRO A 24 -0.35 12.14 -28.52
CA PRO A 24 0.48 12.19 -27.33
C PRO A 24 1.91 12.28 -27.84
N ALA A 25 2.61 13.36 -27.47
CA ALA A 25 4.04 13.44 -27.66
C ALA A 25 4.62 12.18 -27.01
N LEU A 26 5.00 11.21 -27.85
CA LEU A 26 5.93 10.17 -27.49
C LEU A 26 7.06 10.87 -26.77
N ALA A 27 7.37 10.42 -25.56
CA ALA A 27 8.66 10.67 -24.97
C ALA A 27 9.70 10.08 -25.94
N GLY A 28 10.09 10.89 -26.92
CA GLY A 28 11.22 10.62 -27.77
C GLY A 28 12.38 10.39 -26.83
N ALA A 29 13.08 9.27 -27.01
CA ALA A 29 14.39 9.11 -26.42
C ALA A 29 15.16 10.41 -26.64
N LEU A 30 15.64 11.04 -25.56
CA LEU A 30 16.41 12.28 -25.62
C LEU A 30 17.48 12.12 -26.68
N GLU A 31 17.23 12.72 -27.84
CA GLU A 31 18.11 12.69 -29.00
C GLU A 31 19.48 13.19 -28.53
N ARG A 32 20.48 12.37 -28.82
CA ARG A 32 21.85 12.46 -28.37
C ARG A 32 22.48 13.72 -28.99
N THR A 33 22.26 14.88 -28.36
CA THR A 33 22.94 16.18 -28.57
C THR A 33 23.06 16.63 -30.04
N GLU A 34 22.44 17.75 -30.41
CA GLU A 34 22.56 18.34 -31.76
C GLU A 34 24.03 18.38 -32.26
N PRO A 35 24.30 18.13 -33.55
CA PRO A 35 25.66 18.12 -34.09
C PRO A 35 26.26 19.54 -34.00
N GLY A 36 27.04 19.79 -32.95
CA GLY A 36 27.56 21.13 -32.63
C GLY A 36 27.49 21.46 -31.14
N HIS A 37 26.79 20.67 -30.32
CA HIS A 37 26.84 20.83 -28.87
C HIS A 37 28.23 20.47 -28.34
N LEU A 38 28.90 21.48 -27.78
CA LEU A 38 30.10 21.26 -26.97
C LEU A 38 29.73 20.35 -25.79
N PRO A 39 30.55 19.35 -25.46
CA PRO A 39 30.33 18.57 -24.25
C PRO A 39 30.32 19.52 -23.04
N PRO A 40 29.48 19.26 -22.02
CA PRO A 40 29.52 20.05 -20.81
C PRO A 40 30.96 20.06 -20.27
N PRO A 41 31.47 21.22 -19.80
CA PRO A 41 32.80 21.27 -19.21
C PRO A 41 32.87 20.22 -18.09
N GLN A 42 33.98 19.48 -18.04
CA GLN A 42 34.16 18.50 -16.99
C GLN A 42 34.10 19.25 -15.64
N PRO A 43 33.37 18.71 -14.65
CA PRO A 43 33.34 19.31 -13.34
C PRO A 43 34.78 19.48 -12.85
N GLY A 44 35.15 20.71 -12.48
CA GLY A 44 36.46 21.01 -11.94
C GLY A 44 36.73 20.18 -10.67
N SER A 45 38.00 19.94 -10.39
CA SER A 45 38.44 19.24 -9.18
C SER A 45 38.03 19.92 -7.86
N ASP A 46 37.54 21.16 -7.94
CA ASP A 46 37.05 21.97 -6.82
C ASP A 46 35.56 21.75 -6.51
N LEU A 47 34.92 20.72 -7.05
CA LEU A 47 33.60 20.33 -6.55
C LEU A 47 33.74 19.97 -5.06
N PRO A 48 32.91 20.55 -4.17
CA PRO A 48 32.88 20.11 -2.79
C PRO A 48 32.61 18.60 -2.80
N ILE A 49 33.51 17.85 -2.18
CA ILE A 49 33.35 16.41 -1.94
C ILE A 49 31.91 16.22 -1.47
N ALA A 50 31.12 15.45 -2.23
CA ALA A 50 29.75 15.16 -1.85
C ALA A 50 29.77 14.76 -0.37
N PRO A 51 28.89 15.32 0.48
CA PRO A 51 28.86 14.97 1.88
C PRO A 51 28.84 13.44 1.97
N PRO A 52 29.60 12.83 2.90
CA PRO A 52 29.65 11.38 3.01
C PRO A 52 28.21 10.87 3.03
N ILE A 53 27.93 9.83 2.25
CA ILE A 53 26.62 9.17 2.24
C ILE A 53 26.41 8.67 3.67
N VAL A 54 25.73 9.47 4.48
CA VAL A 54 25.32 9.08 5.82
C VAL A 54 24.24 8.02 5.62
N GLN A 55 24.66 6.76 5.70
CA GLN A 55 23.72 5.67 5.86
C GLN A 55 23.08 5.86 7.23
N PHE A 56 21.97 6.61 7.30
CA PHE A 56 21.13 6.59 8.47
C PHE A 56 20.72 5.13 8.70
N PRO A 57 21.03 4.52 9.85
CA PRO A 57 20.56 3.17 10.13
C PRO A 57 19.03 3.23 10.06
N LEU A 58 18.46 2.52 9.08
CA LEU A 58 17.01 2.42 8.98
C LEU A 58 16.51 1.84 10.32
N PRO A 59 15.43 2.41 10.90
CA PRO A 59 14.90 1.89 12.15
C PRO A 59 14.62 0.39 11.99
N PRO A 60 14.91 -0.42 13.02
CA PRO A 60 14.82 -1.87 12.92
C PRO A 60 13.41 -2.29 12.51
N GLN A 61 13.31 -2.96 11.36
CA GLN A 61 12.08 -3.54 10.84
C GLN A 61 11.99 -4.99 11.29
N TRP A 62 10.87 -5.36 11.90
CA TRP A 62 10.70 -6.67 12.53
C TRP A 62 9.83 -7.53 11.64
N MET A 63 10.40 -8.62 11.13
CA MET A 63 9.61 -9.64 10.48
C MET A 63 8.96 -10.53 11.53
N THR A 64 7.64 -10.44 11.68
CA THR A 64 6.89 -11.16 12.72
C THR A 64 6.23 -12.42 12.18
N ILE A 65 5.86 -12.43 10.89
CA ILE A 65 5.16 -13.54 10.24
C ILE A 65 5.84 -13.85 8.91
N ARG A 66 6.06 -15.14 8.64
CA ARG A 66 6.52 -15.64 7.34
C ARG A 66 5.67 -16.83 6.93
N SER A 67 5.06 -16.77 5.75
CA SER A 67 4.31 -17.87 5.16
C SER A 67 4.54 -17.94 3.64
N LYS A 68 4.41 -19.15 3.09
CA LYS A 68 4.42 -19.39 1.63
C LYS A 68 3.01 -19.31 1.02
N GLU A 69 1.99 -19.09 1.86
CA GLU A 69 0.60 -18.97 1.43
C GLU A 69 0.30 -17.59 0.84
N ASP A 70 -0.78 -17.49 0.06
CA ASP A 70 -1.34 -16.20 -0.34
C ASP A 70 -1.87 -15.46 0.90
N TRP A 71 -1.48 -14.19 1.03
CA TRP A 71 -1.91 -13.35 2.14
C TRP A 71 -3.43 -13.23 2.25
N ARG A 72 -4.16 -13.31 1.13
CA ARG A 72 -5.64 -13.28 1.11
C ARG A 72 -6.29 -14.46 1.84
N LYS A 73 -5.52 -15.53 2.08
CA LYS A 73 -5.96 -16.73 2.81
C LYS A 73 -5.51 -16.73 4.27
N ALA A 74 -4.64 -15.79 4.65
CA ALA A 74 -4.03 -15.74 5.98
C ALA A 74 -5.01 -15.32 7.09
N GLY A 75 -6.14 -14.70 6.72
CA GLY A 75 -7.12 -14.19 7.68
C GLY A 75 -8.45 -13.82 7.03
N LYS A 76 -9.27 -13.14 7.81
CA LYS A 76 -10.57 -12.63 7.37
C LYS A 76 -10.42 -11.19 6.87
N PHE A 77 -10.97 -10.89 5.70
CA PHE A 77 -11.06 -9.53 5.21
C PHE A 77 -12.03 -8.69 6.04
N GLU A 78 -11.56 -7.55 6.56
CA GLU A 78 -12.34 -6.65 7.40
C GLU A 78 -12.75 -5.41 6.62
N LYS A 79 -13.96 -5.45 6.01
CA LYS A 79 -14.44 -4.38 5.11
C LYS A 79 -14.55 -3.03 5.82
N GLU A 80 -15.09 -3.02 7.04
CA GLU A 80 -15.28 -1.79 7.81
C GLU A 80 -13.94 -1.19 8.24
N LEU A 81 -13.02 -2.01 8.73
CA LEU A 81 -11.67 -1.58 9.11
C LEU A 81 -10.85 -1.13 7.89
N SER A 82 -11.07 -1.73 6.73
CA SER A 82 -10.44 -1.28 5.48
C SER A 82 -10.90 0.13 5.09
N ARG A 83 -12.19 0.43 5.25
CA ARG A 83 -12.72 1.79 5.04
C ARG A 83 -12.10 2.78 6.03
N ASP A 84 -11.99 2.39 7.29
CA ASP A 84 -11.39 3.26 8.31
C ASP A 84 -9.89 3.45 8.10
N CYS A 85 -9.18 2.42 7.62
CA CYS A 85 -7.78 2.52 7.24
C CYS A 85 -7.58 3.46 6.05
N ALA A 86 -8.43 3.36 5.02
CA ALA A 86 -8.40 4.30 3.89
C ALA A 86 -8.67 5.76 4.32
N ALA A 87 -9.36 5.95 5.45
CA ALA A 87 -9.58 7.25 6.09
C ALA A 87 -8.53 7.61 7.17
N LEU A 88 -7.45 6.83 7.29
CA LEU A 88 -6.37 6.99 8.28
C LEU A 88 -6.83 6.91 9.75
N ARG A 89 -7.99 6.28 10.01
CA ARG A 89 -8.57 6.06 11.35
C ARG A 89 -8.32 4.67 11.91
N PHE A 90 -7.69 3.79 11.15
CA PHE A 90 -7.28 2.47 11.63
C PHE A 90 -5.96 2.12 10.93
N THR A 91 -4.83 2.47 11.54
CA THR A 91 -3.51 2.41 10.86
C THR A 91 -2.41 1.98 11.82
N GLU A 92 -1.28 1.56 11.27
CA GLU A 92 -0.05 1.40 12.05
C GLU A 92 0.43 2.77 12.56
N ILE A 93 0.89 2.85 13.82
CA ILE A 93 1.51 4.07 14.36
C ILE A 93 2.82 4.37 13.63
N THR A 94 3.60 3.33 13.35
CA THR A 94 4.81 3.40 12.53
C THR A 94 4.65 2.39 11.39
N PRO A 95 4.32 2.84 10.17
CA PRO A 95 4.06 1.97 9.04
C PRO A 95 5.21 1.00 8.78
N LEU A 96 4.88 -0.27 8.54
CA LEU A 96 5.83 -1.33 8.19
C LEU A 96 6.96 -1.54 9.22
N ARG A 97 6.76 -1.11 10.47
CA ARG A 97 7.69 -1.42 11.58
C ARG A 97 7.67 -2.91 11.89
N PHE A 98 6.47 -3.48 11.94
CA PHE A 98 6.25 -4.93 11.99
C PHE A 98 5.71 -5.37 10.64
N ARG A 99 6.25 -6.47 10.14
CA ARG A 99 6.00 -6.92 8.78
C ARG A 99 5.61 -8.39 8.77
N ALA A 100 4.75 -8.73 7.82
CA ALA A 100 4.44 -10.11 7.45
C ALA A 100 4.86 -10.35 5.99
N TYR A 101 5.53 -11.47 5.74
CA TYR A 101 5.93 -11.88 4.39
C TYR A 101 5.10 -13.08 3.97
N PHE A 102 4.33 -12.91 2.90
CA PHE A 102 3.43 -13.90 2.32
C PHE A 102 3.74 -14.06 0.84
N ASN A 103 4.41 -15.16 0.49
CA ASN A 103 4.69 -15.52 -0.90
C ASN A 103 5.19 -14.36 -1.80
N GLY A 104 6.16 -13.57 -1.31
CA GLY A 104 6.71 -12.43 -2.06
C GLY A 104 6.04 -11.08 -1.77
N GLU A 105 4.87 -11.07 -1.14
CA GLU A 105 4.20 -9.84 -0.71
C GLU A 105 4.58 -9.50 0.75
N VAL A 106 4.86 -8.22 0.99
CA VAL A 106 5.11 -7.67 2.34
C VAL A 106 3.89 -6.88 2.78
N LEU A 107 3.35 -7.24 3.93
CA LEU A 107 2.25 -6.54 4.58
C LEU A 107 2.72 -5.89 5.87
N GLY A 108 2.10 -4.77 6.21
CA GLY A 108 2.21 -4.16 7.54
C GLY A 108 1.47 -4.98 8.58
N VAL A 109 1.92 -4.92 9.83
CA VAL A 109 1.35 -5.70 10.92
C VAL A 109 1.08 -4.80 12.10
N ALA A 110 -0.13 -4.83 12.62
CA ALA A 110 -0.44 -4.22 13.90
C ALA A 110 -1.16 -5.19 14.84
N PHE A 111 -0.89 -5.04 16.13
CA PHE A 111 -1.47 -5.89 17.16
C PHE A 111 -2.69 -5.23 17.79
N GLY A 112 -3.81 -5.96 17.84
CA GLY A 112 -5.06 -5.44 18.38
C GLY A 112 -5.04 -5.11 19.88
N HIS A 113 -4.03 -5.59 20.62
CA HIS A 113 -3.80 -5.21 22.01
C HIS A 113 -3.13 -3.82 22.17
N GLY A 114 -2.91 -3.09 21.06
CA GLY A 114 -2.50 -1.68 21.09
C GLY A 114 -1.00 -1.41 21.09
N LEU A 115 -0.15 -2.40 20.74
CA LEU A 115 1.31 -2.20 20.71
C LEU A 115 1.76 -1.14 19.71
N ASN A 116 1.14 -1.13 18.53
CA ASN A 116 1.55 -0.30 17.40
C ASN A 116 0.39 0.07 16.48
N LEU A 117 -0.83 0.07 17.01
CA LEU A 117 -2.06 0.33 16.27
C LEU A 117 -2.66 1.67 16.70
N ASN A 118 -2.93 2.54 15.73
CA ASN A 118 -3.76 3.74 15.89
C ASN A 118 -5.22 3.35 15.62
N ASP A 119 -6.02 3.27 16.68
CA ASP A 119 -7.44 2.89 16.65
C ASP A 119 -8.21 3.73 17.68
N PRO A 120 -8.58 4.98 17.33
CA PRO A 120 -9.27 5.90 18.23
C PRO A 120 -10.66 5.40 18.63
N ASP A 121 -11.32 4.63 17.77
CA ASP A 121 -12.67 4.11 18.01
C ASP A 121 -12.66 2.76 18.76
N ARG A 122 -11.47 2.21 19.05
CA ARG A 122 -11.27 0.93 19.77
C ARG A 122 -12.00 -0.25 19.13
N LYS A 123 -11.99 -0.32 17.80
CA LYS A 123 -12.60 -1.39 17.01
C LYS A 123 -11.78 -2.69 17.01
N ALA A 124 -10.51 -2.62 17.39
CA ALA A 124 -9.61 -3.76 17.41
C ALA A 124 -9.93 -4.76 18.52
N ASP A 125 -9.94 -6.04 18.17
CA ASP A 125 -9.96 -7.14 19.13
C ASP A 125 -8.53 -7.37 19.64
N ARG A 126 -8.38 -7.34 20.97
CA ARG A 126 -7.11 -7.55 21.65
C ARG A 126 -6.43 -8.88 21.31
N LYS A 127 -7.20 -9.90 20.91
CA LYS A 127 -6.70 -11.24 20.57
C LYS A 127 -6.28 -11.39 19.12
N LYS A 128 -6.40 -10.35 18.30
CA LYS A 128 -6.13 -10.41 16.87
C LYS A 128 -4.87 -9.66 16.46
N ILE A 129 -4.36 -10.07 15.31
CA ILE A 129 -3.34 -9.38 14.53
C ILE A 129 -4.04 -8.85 13.27
N TYR A 130 -3.70 -7.63 12.90
CA TYR A 130 -4.21 -6.94 11.73
C TYR A 130 -3.11 -6.81 10.69
N LEU A 131 -3.39 -7.28 9.47
CA LEU A 131 -2.50 -7.19 8.32
C LEU A 131 -2.95 -6.03 7.42
N PHE A 132 -2.02 -5.14 7.11
CA PHE A 132 -2.26 -3.94 6.31
C PHE A 132 -1.60 -4.09 4.95
N ARG A 133 -2.38 -3.88 3.90
CA ARG A 133 -1.87 -3.70 2.54
C ARG A 133 -2.10 -2.26 2.14
N ASN A 134 -1.04 -1.58 1.69
CA ASN A 134 -1.05 -0.14 1.37
C ASN A 134 -1.58 0.71 2.55
N GLY A 135 -1.08 0.44 3.76
CA GLY A 135 -1.58 0.99 5.03
C GLY A 135 -1.49 2.52 5.17
N ASP A 136 -0.77 3.17 4.26
CA ASP A 136 -0.55 4.61 4.15
C ASP A 136 -1.32 5.26 2.98
N SER A 137 -2.23 4.52 2.33
CA SER A 137 -2.93 4.96 1.13
C SER A 137 -4.46 4.87 1.23
N THR A 138 -5.16 5.54 0.32
CA THR A 138 -6.62 5.42 0.17
C THR A 138 -7.08 4.05 -0.35
N ALA A 139 -6.16 3.25 -0.86
CA ALA A 139 -6.39 1.85 -1.27
C ALA A 139 -6.04 0.86 -0.15
N CYS A 140 -6.02 1.32 1.11
CA CYS A 140 -5.71 0.47 2.24
C CYS A 140 -6.73 -0.66 2.40
N THR A 141 -6.23 -1.88 2.60
CA THR A 141 -7.04 -3.02 2.99
C THR A 141 -6.50 -3.67 4.25
N VAL A 142 -7.43 -4.12 5.10
CA VAL A 142 -7.13 -4.74 6.39
C VAL A 142 -7.69 -6.16 6.43
N GLN A 143 -6.86 -7.10 6.87
CA GLN A 143 -7.31 -8.43 7.26
C GLN A 143 -7.04 -8.68 8.74
N SER A 144 -7.86 -9.49 9.38
CA SER A 144 -7.65 -9.94 10.75
C SER A 144 -7.34 -11.43 10.82
N MET A 145 -6.44 -11.81 11.70
CA MET A 145 -6.11 -13.19 12.03
C MET A 145 -5.91 -13.33 13.53
N ASP A 146 -6.04 -14.54 14.06
CA ASP A 146 -5.82 -14.76 15.49
C ASP A 146 -4.35 -14.58 15.87
N ASN A 147 -4.11 -13.93 17.01
CA ASN A 147 -2.80 -13.90 17.61
C ASN A 147 -2.52 -15.26 18.25
N LYS A 148 -1.38 -15.87 17.90
CA LYS A 148 -0.95 -17.15 18.46
C LYS A 148 -0.07 -17.02 19.71
N ASP A 149 0.21 -15.81 20.19
CA ASP A 149 0.92 -15.65 21.46
C ASP A 149 -0.01 -16.09 22.63
N PRO A 150 0.37 -17.13 23.40
CA PRO A 150 -0.45 -17.63 24.50
C PRO A 150 -0.73 -16.57 25.58
N ARG A 151 0.14 -15.57 25.70
CA ARG A 151 0.00 -14.46 26.66
C ARG A 151 -1.14 -13.51 26.28
N VAL A 152 -1.48 -13.46 24.99
CA VAL A 152 -2.53 -12.59 24.45
C VAL A 152 -3.80 -13.39 24.14
N ASN A 153 -3.64 -14.61 23.63
CA ASN A 153 -4.74 -15.50 23.26
C ASN A 153 -4.50 -16.93 23.77
N PRO A 154 -4.72 -17.19 25.07
CA PRO A 154 -4.46 -18.50 25.68
C PRO A 154 -5.35 -19.64 25.14
N ALA A 155 -6.41 -19.31 24.40
CA ALA A 155 -7.28 -20.29 23.75
C ALA A 155 -6.84 -20.64 22.31
N GLY A 156 -5.95 -19.86 21.71
CA GLY A 156 -5.55 -20.00 20.30
C GLY A 156 -4.84 -21.31 19.96
N ASP A 157 -4.18 -21.94 20.95
CA ASP A 157 -3.42 -23.17 20.77
C ASP A 157 -4.23 -24.47 20.96
N ARG A 158 -5.50 -24.39 21.38
CA ARG A 158 -6.33 -25.60 21.54
C ARG A 158 -6.67 -26.29 20.22
N ALA A 159 -6.36 -25.67 19.07
CA ALA A 159 -6.50 -26.25 17.74
C ALA A 159 -5.20 -26.87 17.19
N GLY A 160 -4.11 -26.88 17.95
CA GLY A 160 -2.86 -27.49 17.52
C GLY A 160 -1.97 -27.78 18.71
N THR A 161 -2.21 -28.89 19.40
CA THR A 161 -1.23 -29.48 20.31
C THR A 161 0.09 -29.60 19.56
N PRO A 162 1.14 -28.84 19.90
CA PRO A 162 2.45 -29.07 19.31
C PRO A 162 2.93 -30.40 19.89
N ALA A 163 3.24 -31.37 19.03
CA ALA A 163 4.11 -32.45 19.44
C ALA A 163 5.40 -31.81 19.98
N ALA A 164 5.77 -32.17 21.21
CA ALA A 164 6.96 -31.66 21.87
C ALA A 164 8.18 -31.77 20.94
N GLY A 165 8.74 -30.64 20.52
CA GLY A 165 9.83 -30.64 19.55
C GLY A 165 10.37 -29.26 19.22
N GLY A 166 11.28 -28.76 20.07
CA GLY A 166 12.41 -27.94 19.65
C GLY A 166 12.13 -26.50 19.22
N PHE A 167 12.38 -25.55 20.13
CA PHE A 167 12.82 -24.21 19.74
C PHE A 167 14.18 -24.32 19.02
N GLN A 168 14.20 -24.08 17.70
CA GLN A 168 15.46 -23.82 16.97
C GLN A 168 15.78 -22.33 17.09
N LYS A 169 16.79 -22.02 17.90
CA LYS A 169 17.48 -20.73 17.87
C LYS A 169 18.36 -20.69 16.61
N TYR A 170 18.24 -19.62 15.83
CA TYR A 170 19.27 -19.21 14.89
C TYR A 170 20.28 -18.32 15.61
#